data_AF-A0A2N2D5D4-F1
#
_entry.id   AF-A0A2N2D5D4-F1
#
_cell.length_a   1.000
_cell.length_b   1.000
_cell.length_c   1.000
_cell.angle_alpha   90.00
_cell.angle_beta   90.00
_cell.angle_gamma   90.00
#
_symmetry.space_group_name_H-M   'P 1'
#
loop_
_entity.id
_entity.type
_entity.pdbx_description
1 polymer ?
#
loop_
_entity_poly.entity_id
_entity_poly.type
_entity_poly.pdbx_seq_one_letter_code
_entity_poly.pdbx_strand_id
1 'polypeptide(L)' 'MKEEFQLRINELAKKKKTEGLSAEEQEEQAKLYRIFIDEMKMQVKTALDNDGCKPKQ' A
#
# COMPACT_ATOMS: atom_id res chain seq x y z
N MET A 1 -6.84 -10.82 -3.29
CA MET A 1 -5.53 -10.15 -3.37
C MET A 1 -5.55 -8.71 -2.84
N LYS A 2 -6.06 -7.70 -3.57
CA LYS A 2 -6.02 -6.29 -3.10
C LYS A 2 -6.78 -6.03 -1.80
N GLU A 3 -7.96 -6.64 -1.65
CA GLU A 3 -8.82 -6.44 -0.49
C GLU A 3 -8.20 -7.01 0.79
N GLU A 4 -7.53 -8.17 0.68
CA GLU A 4 -6.86 -8.83 1.81
C GLU A 4 -5.70 -7.99 2.37
N PHE A 5 -4.91 -7.36 1.51
CA PHE A 5 -3.82 -6.47 1.94
C PHE A 5 -4.33 -5.18 2.58
N GLN A 6 -5.40 -4.58 2.03
CA GLN A 6 -6.01 -3.39 2.62
C GLN A 6 -6.63 -3.68 3.99
N LEU A 7 -7.32 -4.81 4.12
CA LEU A 7 -7.88 -5.25 5.40
C LEU A 7 -6.77 -5.43 6.43
N ARG A 8 -5.69 -6.14 6.07
CA ARG A 8 -4.57 -6.39 6.98
C ARG A 8 -3.85 -5.11 7.41
N ILE A 9 -3.60 -4.18 6.47
CA ILE A 9 -3.04 -2.86 6.77
C ILE A 9 -3.93 -2.09 7.76
N ASN A 10 -5.25 -2.16 7.60
CA ASN A 10 -6.20 -1.50 8.49
C ASN A 10 -6.24 -2.15 9.88
N GLU A 11 -6.15 -3.47 9.97
CA GLU A 11 -6.03 -4.19 11.24
C GLU A 11 -4.76 -3.77 12.00
N LEU A 12 -3.61 -3.76 11.33
CA LEU A 12 -2.33 -3.33 11.91
C LEU A 12 -2.39 -1.85 12.33
N ALA A 13 -3.01 -0.98 11.51
CA ALA A 13 -3.20 0.42 11.84
C ALA A 13 -4.12 0.64 13.05
N LYS A 14 -5.18 -0.18 13.21
CA LYS A 14 -6.07 -0.14 14.37
C LYS A 14 -5.32 -0.58 15.62
N LYS A 15 -4.58 -1.69 15.55
CA LYS A 15 -3.78 -2.23 16.64
C LYS A 15 -2.69 -1.24 17.10
N LYS A 16 -2.02 -0.58 16.16
CA LYS A 16 -1.06 0.51 16.43
C LYS A 16 -1.65 1.63 17.29
N LYS A 17 -2.91 1.99 17.04
CA LYS A 17 -3.60 3.07 17.75
C LYS A 17 -4.07 2.67 19.14
N THR A 18 -4.41 1.39 19.36
CA THR A 18 -4.97 0.91 20.62
C THR A 18 -3.91 0.37 21.57
N GLU A 19 -3.03 -0.50 21.08
CA GLU A 19 -2.12 -1.32 21.89
C GLU A 19 -0.65 -1.08 21.53
N GLY A 20 -0.39 -0.46 20.37
CA GLY A 20 0.93 -0.41 19.77
C GLY A 20 1.22 -1.65 18.91
N LEU A 21 2.24 -1.55 18.06
CA LEU A 21 2.69 -2.68 17.22
C LEU A 21 3.99 -3.24 17.76
N SER A 22 4.10 -4.56 17.78
CA SER A 22 5.39 -5.22 17.99
C SER A 22 6.35 -4.93 16.83
N ALA A 23 7.65 -5.16 17.02
CA ALA A 23 8.65 -4.94 15.97
C ALA A 23 8.35 -5.77 14.71
N GLU A 24 7.90 -7.01 14.87
CA GLU A 24 7.52 -7.90 13.78
C GLU A 24 6.32 -7.36 12.99
N GLU A 25 5.31 -6.84 13.70
CA GLU A 25 4.12 -6.27 13.08
C GLU A 25 4.41 -4.95 12.36
N GLN A 26 5.36 -4.16 12.87
CA GLN A 26 5.83 -2.96 12.17
C GLN A 26 6.55 -3.33 10.87
N GLU A 27 7.35 -4.39 10.88
CA GLU A 27 8.04 -4.87 9.69
C GLU A 27 7.06 -5.46 8.66
N GLU A 28 6.06 -6.22 9.12
CA GLU A 28 4.95 -6.71 8.29
C GLU A 28 4.19 -5.54 7.66
N GLN A 29 3.80 -4.54 8.48
CA GLN A 29 3.12 -3.36 7.99
C GLN A 29 3.96 -2.62 6.93
N ALA A 30 5.26 -2.43 7.16
CA ALA A 30 6.14 -1.76 6.21
C ALA A 30 6.23 -2.50 4.87
N LYS A 31 6.35 -3.83 4.90
CA LYS A 31 6.35 -4.69 3.70
C LYS A 31 5.03 -4.57 2.93
N LEU A 32 3.90 -4.68 3.64
CA LEU A 32 2.56 -4.57 3.05
C LEU A 32 2.33 -3.19 2.41
N TYR A 33 2.71 -2.11 3.09
CA TYR A 33 2.60 -0.76 2.54
C TYR A 33 3.45 -0.58 1.29
N ARG A 34 4.65 -1.17 1.24
CA ARG A 34 5.53 -1.06 0.07
C ARG A 34 4.90 -1.72 -1.16
N ILE A 35 4.41 -2.95 -1.00
CA ILE A 35 3.73 -3.70 -2.07
C ILE A 35 2.52 -2.91 -2.58
N PHE A 36 1.66 -2.45 -1.66
CA PHE A 36 0.48 -1.67 -2.00
C PHE A 36 0.80 -0.39 -2.78
N ILE A 37 1.81 0.37 -2.34
CA ILE A 37 2.24 1.61 -3.01
C ILE A 37 2.78 1.32 -4.41
N ASP A 38 3.59 0.28 -4.58
CA ASP A 38 4.14 -0.07 -5.89
C ASP A 38 3.04 -0.54 -6.86
N GLU A 39 2.08 -1.33 -6.39
CA GLU A 39 0.89 -1.68 -7.17
C GLU A 39 0.04 -0.45 -7.53
N MET A 40 -0.16 0.48 -6.60
CA MET A 40 -0.89 1.73 -6.86
C MET A 40 -0.16 2.60 -7.88
N LYS A 41 1.17 2.76 -7.77
CA LYS A 41 1.96 3.51 -8.74
C LYS A 41 1.84 2.92 -10.14
N MET A 42 1.89 1.60 -10.26
CA MET A 42 1.72 0.93 -11.55
C MET A 42 0.33 1.20 -12.13
N GLN A 43 -0.73 1.09 -11.31
CA GLN A 43 -2.10 1.39 -11.75
C GLN A 43 -2.26 2.85 -12.19
N VAL A 44 -1.73 3.80 -11.41
CA VAL A 44 -1.78 5.23 -11.75
C VAL A 44 -1.04 5.49 -13.04
N LYS A 45 0.15 4.90 -13.22
CA LYS A 45 0.91 5.03 -14.46
C LYS A 45 0.14 4.49 -15.66
N THR A 46 -0.41 3.28 -15.55
CA THR A 46 -1.23 2.68 -16.62
C THR A 46 -2.45 3.54 -16.95
N ALA A 47 -3.13 4.10 -15.95
CA ALA A 47 -4.25 5.01 -16.18
C ALA A 47 -3.83 6.28 -16.93
N LEU A 48 -2.71 6.91 -16.53
CA LEU A 48 -2.18 8.10 -17.19
C LEU A 48 -1.69 7.82 -18.62
N ASP A 49 -1.04 6.68 -18.85
CA ASP A 49 -0.62 6.24 -20.20
C ASP A 49 -1.86 6.02 -21.10
N ASN A 50 -2.93 5.43 -20.57
CA ASN A 50 -4.19 5.23 -21.30
C ASN A 50 -4.90 6.56 -21.66
N ASP A 51 -4.84 7.56 -20.77
CA ASP A 51 -5.39 8.91 -21.00
C ASP A 51 -4.47 9.80 -21.86
N GLY A 52 -3.36 9.26 -22.38
CA GLY A 52 -2.42 10.00 -23.23
C GLY A 52 -1.53 11.00 -22.49
N CYS A 53 -1.56 11.01 -21.16
CA CYS A 53 -0.70 11.83 -20.31
C CYS A 53 0.67 11.16 -20.14
N LYS A 54 1.60 11.45 -21.05
CA LYS A 54 2.99 10.98 -20.94
C LYS A 54 3.80 11.90 -20.00
N PRO A 55 4.67 11.33 -19.13
CA PRO A 55 5.59 12.14 -18.35
C PRO A 55 6.48 12.95 -19.29
N LYS A 56 6.71 14.23 -18.95
CA LYS A 56 7.64 15.09 -19.69
C LYS A 56 9.02 14.43 -19.65
N GLN A 57 9.54 14.04 -20.83
CA GLN A 57 10.88 13.51 -21.01
C GLN A 57 11.94 14.55 -20.64
#